data_AF-A0A8C7WUD9-F1
#
_entry.id   AF-A0A8C7WUD9-F1
#
_cell.length_a   1.000
_cell.length_b   1.000
_cell.length_c   1.000
_cell.angle_alpha   90.00
_cell.angle_beta   90.00
_cell.angle_gamma   90.00
#
_symmetry.space_group_name_H-M   'P 1'
#
loop_
_entity.id
_entity.type
_entity.pdbx_description
1 polymer ?
#
loop_
_entity_poly.entity_id
_entity_poly.type
_entity_poly.pdbx_seq_one_letter_code
_entity_poly.pdbx_strand_id
1 'polypeptide(L)' 'LDANISFSLAMFRQLSEDHNTTNIFFSPFSISSALAMVMLGARGDTATQMAELCFCFFTQLGKMPQPT' A
#
# COMPACT_ATOMS: atom_id res chain seq x y z
N LEU A 1 14.62 -1.46 5.50
CA LEU A 1 13.67 -2.41 4.90
C LEU A 1 12.61 -1.57 4.18
N ASP A 2 12.36 -1.81 2.89
CA ASP A 2 11.40 -1.00 2.15
C ASP A 2 9.99 -1.12 2.75
N ALA A 3 9.29 0.01 2.86
CA ALA A 3 7.97 0.04 3.45
C ALA A 3 6.91 -0.69 2.61
N ASN A 4 7.05 -0.70 1.28
CA ASN A 4 6.20 -1.49 0.38
C ASN A 4 6.33 -3.00 0.63
N ILE A 5 7.55 -3.46 0.95
CA ILE A 5 7.80 -4.87 1.30
C ILE A 5 7.15 -5.19 2.64
N SER A 6 7.29 -4.30 3.62
CA SER A 6 6.68 -4.48 4.96
C SER A 6 5.16 -4.53 4.90
N PHE A 7 4.54 -3.62 4.13
CA PHE A 7 3.10 -3.62 3.86
C PHE A 7 2.66 -4.90 3.12
N SER A 8 3.37 -5.28 2.07
CA SER A 8 3.07 -6.51 1.30
C SER A 8 3.14 -7.76 2.18
N LEU A 9 4.14 -7.85 3.07
CA LEU A 9 4.27 -8.98 4.00
C LEU A 9 3.14 -8.99 5.03
N ALA A 10 2.77 -7.83 5.57
CA ALA A 10 1.63 -7.72 6.49
C ALA A 10 0.31 -8.13 5.81
N MET A 11 0.09 -7.69 4.57
CA MET A 11 -1.11 -8.05 3.80
C MET A 11 -1.11 -9.54 3.44
N PHE A 12 0.03 -10.10 3.03
CA PHE A 12 0.16 -11.53 2.73
C PHE A 12 -0.14 -12.39 3.97
N ARG A 13 0.33 -11.98 5.16
CA ARG A 13 0.01 -12.67 6.42
C ARG A 13 -1.48 -12.66 6.71
N GLN A 14 -2.12 -11.50 6.61
CA GLN A 14 -3.57 -11.37 6.80
C GLN A 14 -4.38 -12.21 5.81
N LEU A 15 -4.00 -12.21 4.52
CA LEU A 15 -4.63 -13.05 3.50
C LEU A 15 -4.38 -14.55 3.76
N SER A 16 -3.20 -14.91 4.25
CA SER A 16 -2.83 -16.30 4.58
C SER A 16 -3.58 -16.82 5.80
N GLU A 17 -3.93 -15.97 6.76
CA GLU A 17 -4.70 -16.36 7.95
C GLU A 17 -6.11 -16.83 7.57
N ASP A 18 -6.74 -16.18 6.59
CA ASP A 18 -8.09 -16.52 6.11
C ASP A 18 -8.09 -17.67 5.08
N HIS A 19 -6.99 -17.85 4.35
CA HIS A 19 -6.88 -18.81 3.25
C HIS A 19 -5.64 -19.72 3.37
N ASN A 20 -5.57 -20.50 4.45
CA ASN A 20 -4.43 -21.33 4.81
C ASN A 20 -4.04 -22.45 3.82
N THR A 21 -4.78 -22.64 2.72
CA THR A 21 -4.54 -23.70 1.71
C THR A 21 -4.63 -23.21 0.26
N THR A 22 -4.83 -21.91 0.04
CA THR A 22 -5.09 -21.37 -1.31
C THR A 22 -3.93 -20.51 -1.78
N ASN A 23 -3.60 -20.57 -3.06
CA ASN A 23 -2.56 -19.72 -3.65
C ASN A 23 -2.99 -18.24 -3.58
N ILE A 24 -2.20 -17.42 -2.89
CA ILE A 24 -2.45 -15.98 -2.74
C ILE A 24 -1.55 -15.22 -3.73
N PHE A 25 -2.17 -14.49 -4.64
CA PHE A 25 -1.48 -13.68 -5.65
C PHE A 25 -2.07 -12.26 -5.68
N PHE A 26 -1.25 -11.25 -5.41
CA PHE A 26 -1.65 -9.84 -5.46
C PHE A 26 -0.48 -8.93 -5.79
N SER A 27 -0.78 -7.71 -6.26
CA SER A 27 0.22 -6.66 -6.54
C SER A 27 0.19 -5.62 -5.43
N PRO A 28 1.17 -5.61 -4.50
CA PRO A 28 1.20 -4.62 -3.41
C PRO A 28 1.29 -3.19 -3.93
N PHE A 29 2.02 -2.96 -5.03
CA PHE A 29 2.15 -1.63 -5.63
C PHE A 29 0.82 -1.09 -6.20
N SER A 30 0.04 -1.96 -6.85
CA SER A 30 -1.27 -1.58 -7.40
C SER A 30 -2.26 -1.21 -6.29
N ILE A 31 -2.26 -1.97 -5.19
CA ILE A 31 -3.12 -1.71 -4.03
C ILE A 31 -2.75 -0.40 -3.36
N SER A 32 -1.46 -0.15 -3.14
CA SER A 32 -0.99 1.14 -2.59
C SER A 32 -1.36 2.33 -3.48
N SER A 33 -1.34 2.17 -4.81
CA SER A 33 -1.76 3.20 -5.77
C SER A 33 -3.26 3.50 -5.67
N ALA A 34 -4.09 2.47 -5.54
CA ALA A 34 -5.54 2.63 -5.36
C ALA A 34 -5.86 3.31 -4.02
N LEU A 35 -5.18 2.90 -2.93
CA LEU A 35 -5.32 3.52 -1.61
C LEU A 35 -4.87 4.98 -1.61
N ALA A 36 -3.88 5.36 -2.43
CA ALA A 36 -3.47 6.75 -2.60
C ALA A 36 -4.59 7.62 -3.20
N MET A 37 -5.26 7.12 -4.24
CA MET A 37 -6.41 7.82 -4.83
C MET A 37 -7.57 7.95 -3.85
N VAL A 38 -7.80 6.94 -3.01
CA VAL A 38 -8.81 6.98 -1.94
C VAL A 38 -8.44 8.00 -0.86
N MET A 39 -7.16 8.07 -0.47
CA MET A 39 -6.66 9.06 0.50
C MET A 39 -6.94 10.50 0.02
N LEU A 40 -6.74 10.79 -1.27
CA LEU A 40 -7.03 12.11 -1.86
C LEU A 40 -8.52 12.49 -1.79
N GLY A 41 -9.42 11.50 -1.74
CA GLY A 41 -10.87 11.71 -1.58
C GLY A 41 -11.37 11.64 -0.13
N ALA A 42 -10.56 11.13 0.79
CA ALA A 42 -10.94 10.95 2.19
C ALA A 42 -10.85 12.26 2.99
N ARG A 43 -11.63 12.37 4.08
CA ARG A 43 -11.61 13.51 5.01
C ARG A 43 -11.59 13.04 6.46
N GLY A 44 -11.14 13.92 7.36
CA GLY A 44 -11.09 13.66 8.80
C GLY A 44 -10.18 12.46 9.13
N ASP A 45 -10.59 11.66 10.12
CA ASP A 45 -9.79 10.54 10.63
C ASP A 45 -9.52 9.47 9.58
N THR A 46 -10.40 9.31 8.59
CA THR A 46 -10.21 8.38 7.47
C THR A 46 -9.04 8.80 6.57
N ALA A 47 -8.81 10.10 6.40
CA ALA A 47 -7.68 10.59 5.62
C ALA A 47 -6.35 10.30 6.36
N THR A 48 -6.33 10.47 7.68
CA THR A 48 -5.17 10.12 8.53
C THR A 48 -4.90 8.62 8.52
N GLN A 49 -5.98 7.83 8.66
CA GLN A 49 -6.10 6.38 8.38
C GLN A 49 -5.28 5.92 7.17
N MET A 50 -5.67 6.50 6.03
CA MET A 50 -5.13 6.15 4.73
C MET A 50 -3.75 6.77 4.48
N ALA A 51 -3.44 7.91 5.11
CA ALA A 51 -2.14 8.55 5.01
C ALA A 51 -1.04 7.73 5.69
N GLU A 52 -1.28 7.09 6.84
CA GLU A 52 -0.30 6.20 7.47
C GLU A 52 0.09 5.02 6.57
N LEU A 53 -0.88 4.51 5.79
CA LEU A 53 -0.66 3.46 4.80
C LEU A 53 0.01 3.98 3.52
N CYS A 54 -0.30 5.22 3.10
CA CYS A 54 0.10 5.78 1.81
C CYS A 54 1.40 6.61 1.85
N PHE A 55 1.78 7.18 3.01
CA PHE A 55 2.96 8.03 3.19
C PHE A 55 4.26 7.32 2.77
N CYS A 56 4.30 6.01 2.88
CA CYS A 56 5.42 5.19 2.43
C CYS A 56 5.49 4.95 0.91
N PHE A 57 4.38 5.13 0.19
CA PHE A 57 4.33 4.98 -1.26
C PHE A 57 4.92 6.20 -1.99
N PHE A 58 4.60 7.41 -1.50
CA PHE A 58 5.12 8.66 -2.09
C PHE A 58 6.64 8.82 -1.92
N THR A 59 7.23 8.32 -0.84
CA THR A 59 8.70 8.36 -0.63
C THR A 59 9.46 7.47 -1.61
N GLN A 60 8.84 6.41 -2.13
CA GLN A 60 9.42 5.54 -3.16
C GLN A 60 9.21 6.10 -4.58
N LEU A 61 8.11 6.81 -4.82
CA LEU A 61 7.83 7.54 -6.07
C LEU A 61 8.71 8.78 -6.25
N GLY A 62 9.08 9.47 -5.17
CA GLY A 62 9.98 10.64 -5.19
C GLY A 62 11.42 10.36 -5.60
N LYS A 63 11.79 9.08 -5.82
CA LYS A 63 13.08 8.65 -6.37
C LYS A 63 13.04 8.31 -7.86
N MET A 64 11.89 8.44 -8.53
CA MET A 64 11.86 8.30 -9.99
C MET A 64 12.37 9.60 -10.64
N PRO A 65 13.27 9.50 -11.64
CA PRO A 65 13.73 10.67 -12.38
C PRO A 65 12.50 11.32 -13.03
N GLN A 66 12.40 12.65 -12.88
CA GLN A 66 11.40 13.45 -13.58
C GLN A 66 11.51 13.15 -15.08
N PRO A 67 10.41 12.81 -15.78
CA PRO A 67 10.44 12.75 -17.22
C PRO A 67 10.65 14.18 -17.73
N THR A 68 11.75 14.36 -18.47
CA THR A 68 12.18 15.58 -19.16
C THR A 68 11.06 16.31 -19.87
#